data_AF-H9MC26-F1
#
_entry.id   AF-H9MC26-F1
#
_cell.length_a   1.000
_cell.length_b   1.000
_cell.length_c   1.000
_cell.angle_alpha   90.00
_cell.angle_beta   90.00
_cell.angle_gamma   90.00
#
_symmetry.space_group_name_H-M   'P 1'
#
loop_
_entity.id
_entity.type
_entity.pdbx_description
1 polymer ?
#
loop_
_entity_poly.entity_id
_entity_poly.type
_entity_poly.pdbx_seq_one_letter_code
_entity_poly.pdbx_strand_id
1 'polypeptide(L)' 'LSNPKLDTFYYVELVGISVGGRRLTSIPASVFKMDATGNGGVIIDSGTSVTRLVESAYTAMRDAFRAGTGNLKSAGGFSL' A
#
# COMPACT_ATOMS: atom_id res chain seq x y z
N LEU A 1 -9.75 -8.67 -11.07
CA LEU A 1 -8.68 -8.25 -11.99
C LEU A 1 -7.84 -9.46 -12.35
N SER A 2 -7.25 -9.53 -13.54
CA SER A 2 -6.36 -10.63 -13.93
C SER A 2 -5.07 -10.09 -14.53
N ASN A 3 -3.94 -10.74 -14.24
CA ASN A 3 -2.63 -10.34 -14.72
C ASN A 3 -2.20 -11.27 -15.87
N PRO A 4 -1.94 -10.74 -17.08
CA PRO A 4 -1.52 -11.57 -18.23
C PRO A 4 -0.13 -12.22 -18.06
N LYS A 5 0.67 -11.75 -17.10
CA LYS A 5 2.03 -12.23 -16.81
C LYS A 5 2.09 -13.19 -15.62
N LEU A 6 1.20 -13.05 -14.63
CA LEU A 6 1.20 -13.80 -13.36
C LEU A 6 -0.23 -14.10 -12.91
N ASP A 7 -0.80 -15.21 -13.37
CA ASP A 7 -2.21 -15.58 -13.14
C ASP A 7 -2.47 -16.28 -11.79
N THR A 8 -1.44 -16.44 -10.95
CA THR A 8 -1.51 -17.17 -9.68
C THR A 8 -2.00 -16.33 -8.50
N PHE A 9 -1.88 -15.00 -8.57
CA PHE A 9 -2.22 -14.12 -7.45
C PHE A 9 -3.65 -13.59 -7.54
N TYR A 10 -4.25 -13.33 -6.38
CA TYR A 10 -5.55 -12.68 -6.30
C TYR A 10 -5.40 -11.15 -6.35
N TYR A 11 -5.64 -10.55 -7.52
CA TYR A 11 -5.51 -9.11 -7.74
C TYR A 11 -6.79 -8.33 -7.41
N VAL A 12 -6.60 -7.21 -6.70
CA VAL A 12 -7.66 -6.27 -6.30
C VAL A 12 -7.36 -4.85 -6.75
N GLU A 13 -8.40 -4.05 -6.97
CA GLU A 13 -8.24 -2.63 -7.27
C GLU A 13 -8.12 -1.83 -5.97
N LEU A 14 -6.91 -1.34 -5.68
CA LEU A 14 -6.71 -0.38 -4.60
C LEU A 14 -6.94 1.04 -5.13
N VAL A 15 -8.11 1.59 -4.80
CA VAL A 15 -8.45 2.95 -5.25
C VAL A 15 -7.73 4.02 -4.45
N GLY A 16 -7.21 3.73 -3.25
CA GLY A 16 -6.27 4.56 -2.50
C GLY A 16 -6.36 4.34 -0.98
N ILE A 17 -5.66 5.18 -0.21
CA ILE A 17 -5.41 4.95 1.22
C ILE A 17 -5.95 6.12 2.04
N SER A 18 -6.55 5.82 3.20
CA SER A 18 -6.96 6.80 4.20
C SER A 18 -6.28 6.50 5.54
N VAL A 19 -5.89 7.54 6.26
CA VAL A 19 -5.31 7.44 7.61
C VAL A 19 -6.13 8.33 8.54
N GLY A 20 -6.60 7.78 9.65
CA GLY A 20 -7.47 8.51 10.59
C GLY A 20 -8.75 9.07 9.95
N GLY A 21 -9.34 8.32 9.00
CA GLY A 21 -10.51 8.75 8.24
C GLY A 21 -10.24 9.79 7.14
N ARG A 22 -9.01 10.29 6.99
CA ARG A 22 -8.64 11.28 5.98
C ARG A 22 -7.94 10.61 4.80
N ARG A 23 -8.48 10.86 3.60
CA ARG A 23 -7.91 10.36 2.34
C ARG A 23 -6.57 11.02 2.06
N LEU A 24 -5.56 10.22 1.70
CA LEU A 24 -4.26 10.72 1.25
C LEU A 24 -4.36 11.15 -0.21
N THR A 25 -4.33 12.46 -0.47
CA THR A 25 -4.47 13.04 -1.81
C THR A 25 -3.15 13.13 -2.58
N SER A 26 -2.01 13.03 -1.88
CA SER A 26 -0.67 13.05 -2.49
C SER A 26 -0.30 11.75 -3.22
N ILE A 27 -1.10 10.69 -3.08
CA ILE A 27 -0.88 9.40 -3.75
C ILE A 27 -2.07 9.14 -4.70
N PRO A 28 -1.91 9.33 -6.02
CA PRO A 28 -2.98 9.03 -6.96
C PRO A 28 -3.19 7.52 -7.09
N ALA A 29 -4.43 7.11 -7.38
CA ALA A 29 -4.80 5.69 -7.54
C ALA A 29 -3.98 4.96 -8.62
N SER A 30 -3.47 5.71 -9.62
CA SER A 30 -2.62 5.17 -10.69
C SER A 30 -1.34 4.51 -10.18
N VAL A 31 -0.83 4.90 -9.01
CA VAL A 31 0.35 4.29 -8.36
C VAL A 31 0.12 2.79 -8.07
N PHE A 32 -1.13 2.37 -7.89
CA PHE A 32 -1.51 1.00 -7.57
C PHE A 32 -1.99 0.20 -8.78
N LYS A 33 -2.13 0.84 -9.94
CA LYS A 33 -2.70 0.18 -11.12
C LYS A 33 -1.72 -0.80 -11.73
N MET A 34 -2.29 -1.89 -12.24
CA MET A 34 -1.59 -2.77 -13.15
C MET A 34 -1.62 -2.17 -14.55
N ASP A 35 -0.48 -2.19 -15.23
CA ASP A 35 -0.43 -1.80 -16.64
C ASP A 35 -0.93 -2.92 -17.56
N ALA A 36 -1.11 -2.61 -18.85
CA ALA A 36 -1.61 -3.57 -19.83
C ALA A 36 -0.69 -4.79 -20.06
N THR A 37 0.57 -4.70 -19.62
CA THR A 37 1.57 -5.78 -19.74
C THR A 37 1.68 -6.62 -18.46
N GLY A 38 0.89 -6.31 -17.43
CA GLY A 38 0.86 -7.04 -16.17
C GLY A 38 1.88 -6.57 -15.13
N ASN A 39 2.52 -5.41 -15.28
CA ASN A 39 3.37 -4.86 -14.23
C ASN A 39 2.56 -4.05 -13.22
N GLY A 40 2.97 -4.10 -11.96
CA GLY A 40 2.28 -3.42 -10.86
C GLY A 40 1.04 -4.19 -10.40
N GLY A 41 0.03 -3.44 -9.93
CA GLY A 41 -1.16 -4.00 -9.30
C GLY A 41 -1.00 -4.26 -7.80
N VAL A 42 -2.11 -4.68 -7.17
CA VAL A 42 -2.18 -5.02 -5.75
C VAL A 42 -2.75 -6.42 -5.62
N ILE A 43 -2.13 -7.23 -4.76
CA ILE A 43 -2.55 -8.59 -4.48
C ILE A 43 -3.02 -8.73 -3.04
N ILE A 44 -3.87 -9.72 -2.79
CA ILE A 44 -4.07 -10.27 -1.46
C ILE A 44 -3.09 -11.44 -1.30
N ASP A 45 -2.22 -11.35 -0.31
CA ASP A 45 -1.20 -12.36 -0.04
C ASP A 45 -1.22 -12.74 1.44
N SER A 46 -1.73 -13.93 1.75
CA SER A 46 -1.73 -14.48 3.11
C SER A 46 -0.37 -15.06 3.52
N GLY A 47 0.58 -15.20 2.59
CA GLY A 47 1.94 -15.69 2.85
C GLY A 47 2.91 -14.62 3.35
N THR A 48 2.52 -13.33 3.31
CA THR A 48 3.36 -12.22 3.77
C THR A 48 2.78 -11.60 5.05
N SER A 49 3.59 -11.56 6.13
CA SER A 49 3.17 -11.06 7.45
C SER A 49 2.82 -9.56 7.48
N VAL A 50 3.28 -8.78 6.49
CA VAL A 50 3.06 -7.34 6.42
C VAL A 50 2.62 -6.87 5.06
N THR A 51 1.84 -5.80 5.03
CA THR A 51 1.52 -5.10 3.79
C THR A 51 2.77 -4.40 3.25
N ARG A 52 3.11 -4.68 1.99
CA ARG A 52 4.17 -3.96 1.26
C ARG A 52 3.53 -2.94 0.33
N LEU A 53 4.10 -1.74 0.29
CA LEU A 53 3.69 -0.65 -0.57
C LEU A 53 4.89 -0.17 -1.38
N VAL A 54 4.64 0.34 -2.59
CA VAL A 54 5.67 1.10 -3.31
C VAL A 54 6.09 2.31 -2.49
N GLU A 55 7.35 2.71 -2.62
CA GLU A 55 8.01 3.66 -1.71
C GLU A 55 7.24 4.97 -1.52
N SER A 56 6.71 5.55 -2.60
CA SER A 56 5.92 6.78 -2.56
C SER A 56 4.64 6.63 -1.73
N ALA A 57 3.93 5.52 -1.89
CA ALA A 57 2.72 5.23 -1.13
C ALA A 57 3.03 4.91 0.34
N TYR A 58 4.09 4.14 0.60
CA TYR A 58 4.55 3.86 1.97
C TYR A 58 4.92 5.15 2.71
N THR A 59 5.71 6.02 2.08
CA THR A 59 6.20 7.27 2.69
C THR A 59 5.04 8.16 3.08
N ALA A 60 4.11 8.43 2.16
CA ALA A 60 2.96 9.28 2.44
C ALA A 60 2.00 8.66 3.47
N MET A 61 1.79 7.33 3.47
CA MET A 61 1.03 6.65 4.51
C MET A 61 1.70 6.76 5.88
N ARG A 62 3.01 6.46 5.96
CA ARG A 62 3.81 6.51 7.19
C ARG A 62 3.80 7.91 7.79
N ASP A 63 4.00 8.94 6.97
CA ASP A 63 4.09 10.31 7.44
C ASP A 63 2.74 10.82 7.95
N ALA A 64 1.63 10.48 7.26
CA ALA A 64 0.29 10.77 7.74
C ALA A 64 -0.03 10.04 9.05
N PHE A 65 0.39 8.77 9.18
CA PHE A 65 0.21 8.01 10.42
C PHE A 65 0.98 8.66 11.58
N ARG A 66 2.27 8.96 11.38
CA ARG A 66 3.12 9.62 12.39
C ARG A 66 2.56 10.97 12.83
N ALA A 67 2.05 11.77 11.89
CA ALA A 67 1.42 13.05 12.19
C ALA A 67 0.13 12.87 13.04
N GLY A 68 -0.66 11.83 12.77
CA GLY A 68 -1.87 11.51 13.52
C GLY A 68 -1.61 10.87 14.90
N THR A 69 -0.42 10.34 15.14
CA THR A 69 -0.08 9.60 16.36
C THR A 69 1.03 10.22 17.19
N GLY A 70 1.24 11.54 17.10
CA GLY A 70 2.33 12.24 17.80
C GLY A 70 2.34 12.07 19.33
N ASN A 71 1.18 11.73 19.92
CA ASN A 71 1.03 11.48 21.37
C ASN A 71 1.28 10.02 21.79
N LEU A 72 1.54 9.11 20.84
CA LEU A 72 1.86 7.72 21.14
C LEU A 72 3.36 7.53 21.32
N LYS A 73 3.76 6.63 22.23
CA LYS A 73 5.16 6.24 22.38
C LYS A 73 5.63 5.50 21.13
N SER A 74 6.75 5.93 20.56
CA SER A 74 7.40 5.21 19.46
C SER A 74 7.83 3.81 19.91
N ALA A 75 7.57 2.81 19.06
CA ALA A 75 8.15 1.49 19.22
C ALA A 75 9.66 1.52 18.91
N GLY A 76 10.41 0.55 19.44
CA GLY A 76 11.80 0.33 19.03
C GLY A 76 11.90 -0.16 17.58
N GLY A 77 13.13 -0.35 17.11
CA GLY A 77 13.35 -0.98 15.81
C GLY A 77 12.76 -2.39 15.76
N PHE A 78 12.25 -2.78 14.59
CA PHE A 78 11.74 -4.11 14.31
C PHE A 78 12.36 -4.63 13.00
N SER A 79 12.56 -5.94 12.89
CA SER A 79 13.03 -6.60 11.67
C SER A 79 12.01 -7.67 11.25
N LEU A 80 11.61 -7.65 9.98
CA LEU A 80 10.69 -8.60 9.33
C LEU A 80 11.45 -9.51 8.37
#